data_AF-A0A0L0G885-F1
#
_entry.id   AF-A0A0L0G885-F1
#
_cell.length_a   1.000
_cell.length_b   1.000
_cell.length_c   1.000
_cell.angle_alpha   90.00
_cell.angle_beta   90.00
_cell.angle_gamma   90.00
#
_symmetry.space_group_name_H-M   'P 1'
#
loop_
_entity.id
_entity.type
_entity.pdbx_description
1 polymer ?
#
loop_
_entity_poly.entity_id
_entity_poly.type
_entity_poly.pdbx_seq_one_letter_code
_entity_poly.pdbx_strand_id
1 'polypeptide(L)'
;MSTPDAILLDIGPVVMTTLTDAKRKSSESWTEGISSLGENAGDLKRYSDKDKATVKVHGITLQHLLEELRIEPGRLNILQIDAECYDARILLQWPDLEEHRPTVINIEWSCINTEERCQLIQRLVDAGYTHFDHTDKDFTAVIAA
;
A
#
# COMPACT_ATOMS: atom_id res chain seq x y z
N MET A 1 4.50 -5.13 26.25
CA MET A 1 3.60 -4.66 25.18
C MET A 1 4.13 -5.24 23.88
N SER A 2 3.32 -6.03 23.16
CA SER A 2 3.75 -6.66 21.91
C SER A 2 3.73 -5.63 20.78
N THR A 3 4.84 -5.52 20.07
CA THR A 3 4.94 -4.83 18.78
C THR A 3 4.03 -5.53 17.78
N PRO A 4 3.19 -4.83 17.00
CA PRO A 4 2.44 -5.46 15.92
C PRO A 4 3.40 -5.91 14.82
N ASP A 5 3.16 -7.13 14.30
CA ASP A 5 4.05 -7.80 13.33
C ASP A 5 3.86 -7.30 11.88
N ALA A 6 2.84 -6.49 11.58
CA ALA A 6 2.61 -5.87 10.27
C ALA A 6 1.63 -4.67 10.35
N ILE A 7 1.80 -3.67 9.47
CA ILE A 7 0.98 -2.46 9.37
C ILE A 7 0.58 -2.24 7.90
N LEU A 8 -0.73 -2.27 7.60
CA LEU A 8 -1.31 -2.15 6.25
C LEU A 8 -1.78 -0.72 6.00
N LEU A 9 -1.44 -0.11 4.86
CA LEU A 9 -1.56 1.33 4.65
C LEU A 9 -2.37 1.71 3.43
N ASP A 10 -3.32 2.63 3.62
CA ASP A 10 -4.21 3.16 2.60
C ASP A 10 -3.80 4.61 2.22
N ILE A 11 -4.28 5.11 1.09
CA ILE A 11 -3.92 6.38 0.42
C ILE A 11 -5.17 7.17 0.03
N GLY A 12 -5.65 8.02 0.94
CA GLY A 12 -6.66 9.04 0.62
C GLY A 12 -7.96 8.53 -0.02
N PRO A 13 -8.84 9.41 -0.52
CA PRO A 13 -10.12 8.96 -1.07
C PRO A 13 -9.94 8.29 -2.43
N VAL A 14 -9.85 6.96 -2.43
CA VAL A 14 -9.83 6.15 -3.65
C VAL A 14 -11.25 6.02 -4.18
N VAL A 15 -11.42 6.35 -5.46
CA VAL A 15 -12.66 6.09 -6.20
C VAL A 15 -12.58 4.67 -6.74
N MET A 16 -13.27 3.75 -6.08
CA MET A 16 -13.33 2.36 -6.52
C MET A 16 -14.62 2.11 -7.30
N THR A 17 -14.53 1.28 -8.34
CA THR A 17 -15.71 0.74 -9.00
C THR A 17 -15.92 -0.68 -8.51
N THR A 18 -17.07 -0.93 -7.89
CA THR A 18 -17.47 -2.23 -7.34
C THR A 18 -18.82 -2.66 -7.92
N LEU A 19 -19.37 -3.79 -7.49
CA LEU A 19 -20.72 -4.22 -7.84
C LEU A 19 -21.76 -3.59 -6.90
N THR A 20 -22.97 -3.35 -7.40
CA THR A 20 -24.09 -2.93 -6.55
C THR A 20 -24.40 -3.94 -5.45
N ASP A 21 -24.96 -3.50 -4.32
CA ASP A 21 -25.31 -4.37 -3.17
C ASP A 21 -26.24 -5.53 -3.56
N ALA A 22 -27.16 -5.29 -4.51
CA ALA A 22 -28.05 -6.31 -5.04
C ALA A 22 -27.29 -7.44 -5.76
N LYS A 23 -26.17 -7.12 -6.42
CA LYS A 23 -25.32 -8.12 -7.07
C LYS A 23 -24.30 -8.74 -6.14
N ARG A 24 -23.73 -7.96 -5.23
CA ARG A 24 -22.81 -8.44 -4.18
C ARG A 24 -23.45 -9.51 -3.29
N LYS A 25 -24.75 -9.38 -2.97
CA LYS A 25 -25.52 -10.40 -2.22
C LYS A 25 -25.87 -11.66 -3.03
N SER A 26 -25.76 -11.59 -4.35
CA SER A 26 -26.05 -12.72 -5.25
C SER A 26 -24.79 -13.42 -5.78
N SER A 27 -23.61 -12.82 -5.57
CA SER A 27 -22.32 -13.44 -5.88
C SER A 27 -21.92 -14.41 -4.76
N GLU A 28 -21.23 -15.48 -5.13
CA GLU A 28 -20.79 -16.53 -4.21
C GLU A 28 -19.84 -15.96 -3.13
N SER A 29 -19.89 -16.56 -1.94
CA SER A 29 -19.21 -16.10 -0.71
C SER A 29 -17.68 -16.02 -0.80
N TRP A 30 -17.06 -16.61 -1.81
CA TRP A 30 -15.60 -16.51 -2.02
C TRP A 30 -15.15 -15.13 -2.56
N THR A 31 -16.08 -14.21 -2.83
CA THR A 31 -15.79 -12.82 -3.22
C THR A 31 -15.56 -11.88 -2.03
N GLU A 32 -15.79 -12.34 -0.80
CA GLU A 32 -15.46 -11.60 0.43
C GLU A 32 -13.96 -11.71 0.71
N GLY A 33 -13.21 -10.63 0.51
CA GLY A 33 -11.76 -10.57 0.77
C GLY A 33 -10.88 -10.56 -0.48
N ILE A 34 -11.47 -10.66 -1.67
CA ILE A 34 -10.75 -10.53 -2.93
C ILE A 34 -10.62 -9.04 -3.27
N SER A 35 -9.46 -8.47 -2.99
CA SER A 35 -9.04 -7.17 -3.54
C SER A 35 -8.92 -7.22 -5.08
N SER A 36 -8.71 -8.43 -5.63
CA SER A 36 -8.55 -8.69 -7.07
C SER A 36 -9.83 -8.73 -7.93
N LEU A 37 -10.91 -8.05 -7.52
CA LEU A 37 -11.83 -7.49 -8.54
C LEU A 37 -11.11 -6.44 -9.41
N GLY A 38 -9.96 -5.92 -8.94
CA GLY A 38 -9.07 -5.03 -9.67
C GLY A 38 -8.08 -5.70 -10.63
N GLU A 39 -7.63 -6.94 -10.36
CA GLU A 39 -6.57 -7.57 -11.19
C GLU A 39 -7.02 -7.93 -12.60
N ASN A 40 -8.33 -8.06 -12.82
CA ASN A 40 -8.90 -8.16 -14.15
C ASN A 40 -9.93 -7.04 -14.35
N ALA A 41 -9.48 -5.88 -14.81
CA ALA A 41 -10.36 -4.93 -15.49
C ALA A 41 -11.22 -5.60 -16.61
N GLY A 42 -10.78 -6.77 -17.10
CA GLY A 42 -11.54 -7.66 -17.99
C GLY A 42 -12.74 -8.38 -17.36
N ASP A 43 -12.76 -8.63 -16.05
CA ASP A 43 -13.87 -9.32 -15.38
C ASP A 43 -15.02 -8.35 -15.06
N LEU A 44 -14.71 -7.08 -14.80
CA LEU A 44 -15.73 -6.02 -14.70
C LEU A 44 -16.39 -5.68 -16.05
N LYS A 45 -15.75 -5.99 -17.19
CA LYS A 45 -16.39 -5.84 -18.52
C LYS A 45 -17.58 -6.78 -18.73
N ARG A 46 -17.66 -7.88 -17.95
CA ARG A 46 -18.77 -8.85 -18.05
C ARG A 46 -20.04 -8.37 -17.37
N TYR A 47 -19.95 -7.36 -16.51
CA TYR A 47 -21.07 -6.75 -15.82
C TYR A 47 -21.54 -5.50 -16.54
N SER A 48 -22.86 -5.34 -16.63
CA SER A 48 -23.44 -4.16 -17.26
C SER A 48 -23.24 -2.93 -16.36
N ASP A 49 -23.23 -1.72 -16.92
CA ASP A 49 -22.91 -0.51 -16.14
C ASP A 49 -23.91 -0.25 -14.99
N LYS A 50 -25.15 -0.72 -15.13
CA LYS A 50 -26.16 -0.69 -14.06
C LYS A 50 -25.83 -1.59 -12.86
N ASP A 51 -24.95 -2.58 -13.05
CA ASP A 51 -24.50 -3.50 -12.01
C ASP A 51 -23.24 -2.98 -11.30
N LYS A 52 -22.65 -1.89 -11.80
CA LYS A 52 -21.48 -1.23 -11.23
C LYS A 52 -21.91 -0.09 -10.30
N ALA A 53 -21.22 0.04 -9.19
CA ALA A 53 -21.35 1.14 -8.24
C ALA A 53 -19.98 1.81 -8.07
N THR A 54 -19.95 3.13 -8.15
CA THR A 54 -18.79 3.91 -7.74
C THR A 54 -18.88 4.15 -6.25
N VAL A 55 -17.90 3.66 -5.49
CA VAL A 55 -17.81 3.87 -4.05
C VAL A 55 -16.60 4.76 -3.78
N LYS A 56 -16.83 5.78 -2.96
CA LYS A 56 -15.74 6.55 -2.37
C LYS A 56 -15.36 5.88 -1.07
N VAL A 57 -14.14 5.39 -0.99
CA VAL A 57 -13.57 4.86 0.25
C VAL A 57 -12.78 5.97 0.91
N HIS A 58 -12.84 6.10 2.23
CA HIS A 58 -11.98 7.01 2.97
C HIS A 58 -10.67 6.31 3.30
N GLY A 59 -9.58 6.69 2.62
CA GLY A 59 -8.24 6.28 3.02
C GLY A 59 -7.73 7.10 4.21
N ILE A 60 -6.88 6.48 5.00
CA ILE A 60 -6.07 7.12 6.05
C ILE A 60 -4.68 7.44 5.50
N THR A 61 -3.81 8.08 6.27
CA THR A 61 -2.38 8.19 5.91
C THR A 61 -1.56 7.22 6.75
N LEU A 62 -0.34 6.90 6.31
CA LEU A 62 0.60 6.14 7.13
C LEU A 62 0.85 6.79 8.48
N GLN A 63 1.04 8.10 8.49
CA GLN A 63 1.22 8.82 9.74
C GLN A 63 0.04 8.64 10.69
N HIS A 64 -1.19 8.80 10.18
CA HIS A 64 -2.39 8.63 10.99
C HIS A 64 -2.53 7.21 11.54
N LEU A 65 -2.18 6.20 10.74
CA LEU A 65 -2.25 4.81 11.21
C LEU A 65 -1.22 4.52 12.31
N LEU A 66 0.01 5.02 12.18
CA LEU A 66 1.03 4.85 13.22
C LEU A 66 0.60 5.52 14.54
N GLU A 67 -0.02 6.70 14.45
CA GLU A 67 -0.58 7.41 15.60
C GLU A 67 -1.71 6.62 16.27
N GLU A 68 -2.66 6.09 15.48
CA GLU A 68 -3.78 5.29 15.98
C GLU A 68 -3.29 4.01 16.69
N LEU A 69 -2.30 3.34 16.11
CA LEU A 69 -1.66 2.14 16.66
C LEU A 69 -0.66 2.46 17.79
N ARG A 70 -0.40 3.74 18.06
CA ARG A 70 0.56 4.22 19.07
C ARG A 70 1.96 3.64 18.88
N ILE A 71 2.41 3.58 17.63
CA ILE A 71 3.76 3.16 17.28
C ILE A 71 4.70 4.32 17.50
N GLU A 72 5.57 4.20 18.49
CA GLU A 72 6.58 5.23 18.75
C GLU A 72 7.69 5.21 17.68
N PRO A 73 8.30 6.36 17.39
CA PRO A 73 9.52 6.46 16.59
C PRO A 73 10.59 5.43 16.98
N GLY A 74 11.27 4.86 15.99
CA GLY A 74 12.33 3.85 16.20
C GLY A 74 11.86 2.48 16.70
N ARG A 75 10.56 2.27 16.92
CA ARG A 75 9.99 0.96 17.32
C ARG A 75 9.55 0.08 16.15
N LEU A 76 9.53 0.64 14.94
CA LEU A 76 9.11 -0.08 13.74
C LEU A 76 10.31 -0.89 13.22
N ASN A 77 10.21 -2.22 13.23
CA ASN A 77 11.28 -3.08 12.69
C ASN A 77 11.06 -3.37 11.21
N ILE A 78 9.83 -3.71 10.83
CA ILE A 78 9.47 -4.09 9.47
C ILE A 78 8.30 -3.23 9.04
N LEU A 79 8.44 -2.59 7.88
CA LEU A 79 7.38 -1.91 7.18
C LEU A 79 7.11 -2.67 5.89
N GLN A 80 5.94 -3.32 5.81
CA GLN A 80 5.44 -3.91 4.58
C GLN A 80 4.18 -3.18 4.18
N ILE A 81 4.16 -2.63 2.98
CA ILE A 81 3.00 -1.96 2.41
C ILE A 81 2.45 -2.86 1.31
N ASP A 82 1.13 -2.98 1.25
CA ASP A 82 0.42 -3.69 0.19
C ASP A 82 -0.84 -2.90 -0.10
N ALA A 83 -0.70 -1.94 -1.03
CA ALA A 83 -1.70 -0.95 -1.34
C ALA A 83 -1.99 -0.94 -2.86
N GLU A 84 -2.14 -2.13 -3.46
CA GLU A 84 -2.50 -2.30 -4.87
C GLU A 84 -1.60 -1.45 -5.79
N CYS A 85 -0.28 -1.69 -5.69
CA CYS A 85 0.79 -1.03 -6.43
C CYS A 85 1.17 0.39 -5.99
N TYR A 86 0.48 1.01 -5.04
CA TYR A 86 0.76 2.39 -4.61
C TYR A 86 1.79 2.53 -3.48
N ASP A 87 2.37 1.43 -3.04
CA ASP A 87 3.25 1.33 -1.88
C ASP A 87 4.40 2.33 -1.92
N ALA A 88 5.10 2.40 -3.06
CA ALA A 88 6.21 3.33 -3.25
C ALA A 88 5.80 4.80 -3.15
N ARG A 89 4.57 5.16 -3.57
CA ARG A 89 4.06 6.53 -3.40
C ARG A 89 3.71 6.85 -1.95
N ILE A 90 3.16 5.89 -1.22
CA ILE A 90 2.92 6.02 0.24
C ILE A 90 4.24 6.35 0.92
N LEU A 91 5.27 5.56 0.63
CA LEU A 91 6.59 5.73 1.21
C LEU A 91 7.22 7.07 0.82
N LEU A 92 7.12 7.48 -0.45
CA LEU A 92 7.66 8.75 -0.93
C LEU A 92 7.00 9.95 -0.25
N GLN A 93 5.70 9.87 0.06
CA GLN A 93 4.92 10.95 0.68
C GLN A 93 4.99 10.99 2.20
N TRP A 94 5.43 9.91 2.86
CA TRP A 94 5.49 9.84 4.31
C TRP A 94 6.63 10.72 4.84
N PRO A 95 6.39 11.82 5.55
CA PRO A 95 7.45 12.75 5.95
C PRO A 95 8.40 12.21 7.02
N ASP A 96 7.95 11.24 7.83
CA ASP A 96 8.63 10.84 9.07
C ASP A 96 9.43 9.53 8.92
N LEU A 97 9.85 9.22 7.70
CA LEU A 97 10.65 8.03 7.39
C LEU A 97 11.93 7.97 8.22
N GLU A 98 12.61 9.11 8.38
CA GLU A 98 13.87 9.23 9.10
C GLU A 98 13.69 9.13 10.62
N GLU A 99 12.53 9.52 11.14
CA GLU A 99 12.18 9.46 12.56
C GLU A 99 11.77 8.03 12.96
N HIS A 100 10.89 7.40 12.18
CA HIS A 100 10.46 6.03 12.46
C HIS A 100 11.50 4.98 12.07
N ARG A 101 12.26 5.27 11.01
CA ARG A 101 13.40 4.52 10.48
C ARG A 101 13.30 2.99 10.61
N PRO A 102 12.33 2.36 9.91
CA PRO A 102 12.20 0.91 9.88
C PRO A 102 13.54 0.19 9.64
N THR A 103 13.76 -0.97 10.25
CA THR A 103 14.95 -1.78 9.94
C THR A 103 14.88 -2.35 8.53
N VAL A 104 13.67 -2.77 8.13
CA VAL A 104 13.36 -3.36 6.82
C VAL A 104 12.13 -2.67 6.25
N ILE A 105 12.19 -2.32 4.97
CA ILE A 105 11.07 -1.82 4.19
C ILE A 105 10.89 -2.75 2.99
N ASN A 106 9.69 -3.28 2.80
CA ASN A 106 9.33 -4.10 1.64
C ASN A 106 8.09 -3.50 0.97
N ILE A 107 8.21 -3.16 -0.31
CA ILE A 107 7.17 -2.45 -1.06
C ILE A 107 7.17 -2.86 -2.54
N GLU A 108 6.02 -2.70 -3.19
CA GLU A 108 5.91 -2.68 -4.64
C GLU A 108 6.10 -1.25 -5.21
N TRP A 109 6.78 -1.13 -6.35
CA TRP A 109 6.97 0.16 -7.05
C TRP A 109 6.52 0.14 -8.52
N SER A 110 5.57 -0.72 -8.84
CA SER A 110 5.07 -0.93 -10.21
C SER A 110 4.26 0.26 -10.76
N CYS A 111 3.65 1.07 -9.89
CA CYS A 111 2.87 2.26 -10.31
C CYS A 111 3.60 3.60 -10.17
N ILE A 112 4.93 3.59 -10.01
CA ILE A 112 5.76 4.79 -10.06
C ILE A 112 6.68 4.81 -11.27
N ASN A 113 6.91 6.01 -11.82
CA ASN A 113 7.78 6.21 -12.99
C ASN A 113 9.27 6.24 -12.60
N THR A 114 10.17 6.30 -13.60
CA THR A 114 11.61 6.31 -13.38
C THR A 114 12.11 7.47 -12.49
N GLU A 115 11.52 8.65 -12.63
CA GLU A 115 11.88 9.82 -11.82
C GLU A 115 11.50 9.61 -10.36
N GLU A 116 10.27 9.16 -10.11
CA GLU A 116 9.77 8.81 -8.77
C GLU A 116 10.64 7.70 -8.13
N ARG A 117 11.08 6.71 -8.92
CA ARG A 117 12.00 5.64 -8.44
C ARG A 117 13.33 6.21 -7.99
N CYS A 118 13.94 7.08 -8.81
CA CYS A 118 15.20 7.74 -8.46
C CYS A 118 15.06 8.59 -7.18
N GLN A 119 13.95 9.33 -7.05
CA GLN A 119 13.67 10.13 -5.85
C GLN A 119 13.55 9.24 -4.60
N LEU A 120 12.81 8.14 -4.70
CA LEU A 120 12.64 7.21 -3.59
C LEU A 120 13.96 6.55 -3.18
N ILE A 121 14.75 6.07 -4.15
CA ILE A 121 16.06 5.48 -3.89
C ILE A 121 16.98 6.50 -3.22
N GLN A 122 17.06 7.73 -3.74
CA GLN A 122 17.89 8.78 -3.16
C GLN A 122 17.48 9.05 -1.71
N ARG A 123 16.18 9.18 -1.46
CA ARG A 123 15.66 9.39 -0.11
C ARG A 123 16.04 8.26 0.86
N LEU A 124 15.91 7.01 0.41
CA LEU A 124 16.30 5.84 1.20
C LEU A 124 17.80 5.80 1.47
N VAL A 125 18.63 6.12 0.47
CA VAL A 125 20.09 6.21 0.64
C VAL A 125 20.46 7.31 1.63
N ASP A 126 19.83 8.48 1.54
CA ASP A 126 20.06 9.61 2.46
C ASP A 126 19.64 9.26 3.90
N ALA A 127 18.61 8.42 4.07
CA ALA A 127 18.18 7.86 5.35
C ALA A 127 19.05 6.68 5.85
N GLY A 128 20.06 6.25 5.07
CA GLY A 128 21.04 5.23 5.45
C GLY A 128 20.70 3.80 5.04
N TYR A 129 19.71 3.60 4.18
CA TYR A 129 19.33 2.27 3.70
C TYR A 129 20.22 1.78 2.57
N THR A 130 20.49 0.47 2.58
CA THR A 130 20.91 -0.31 1.41
C THR A 130 19.68 -0.91 0.76
N HIS A 131 19.55 -0.82 -0.57
CA HIS A 131 18.40 -1.34 -1.30
C HIS A 131 18.74 -2.54 -2.20
N PHE A 132 17.72 -3.35 -2.47
CA PHE A 132 17.77 -4.56 -3.26
C PHE A 132 16.52 -4.65 -4.14
N ASP A 133 16.73 -4.76 -5.45
CA ASP A 133 15.67 -5.02 -6.41
C ASP A 133 15.53 -6.55 -6.57
N HIS A 134 14.34 -7.10 -6.26
CA HIS A 134 14.09 -8.54 -6.44
C HIS A 134 13.51 -8.83 -7.81
N THR A 135 12.62 -7.95 -8.28
CA THR A 135 11.97 -7.98 -9.58
C THR A 135 11.88 -6.57 -10.15
N ASP A 136 11.28 -6.41 -11.33
CA ASP A 136 10.95 -5.09 -11.88
C ASP A 136 9.87 -4.34 -11.08
N LYS A 137 9.24 -5.01 -10.12
CA LYS A 137 8.11 -4.54 -9.32
C LYS A 137 8.37 -4.53 -7.82
N ASP A 138 9.17 -5.45 -7.30
CA ASP A 138 9.38 -5.64 -5.86
C ASP A 138 10.73 -5.07 -5.42
N PHE A 139 10.69 -4.35 -4.31
CA PHE A 139 11.82 -3.60 -3.78
C PHE A 139 11.95 -3.78 -2.28
N THR A 140 13.17 -4.00 -1.79
CA THR A 140 13.48 -4.03 -0.36
C THR A 140 14.58 -3.06 -0.01
N ALA A 141 14.42 -2.33 1.10
CA ALA A 141 15.45 -1.49 1.70
C ALA A 141 15.71 -1.92 3.15
N VAL A 142 16.98 -1.96 3.54
CA VAL A 142 17.42 -2.35 4.89
C VAL A 142 18.50 -1.43 5.42
N ILE A 143 18.45 -1.15 6.72
CA ILE A 143 19.54 -0.49 7.45
C ILE A 143 20.40 -1.58 8.11
N ALA A 144 21.71 -1.51 7.91
CA ALA A 144 22.66 -2.34 8.64
C ALA A 144 22.64 -1.95 10.13
N ALA A 145 22.44 -2.94 10.99
CA ALA A 145 22.48 -2.80 12.44
C ALA A 145 23.90 -2.53 12.97
#